data_AF-A0A7V9ZY89-F1
#
_entry.id   AF-A0A7V9ZY89-F1
#
_cell.length_a   1.000
_cell.length_b   1.000
_cell.length_c   1.000
_cell.angle_alpha   90.00
_cell.angle_beta   90.00
_cell.angle_gamma   90.00
#
_symmetry.space_group_name_H-M   'P 1'
#
loop_
_entity.id
_entity.type
_entity.pdbx_description
1 polymer ?
#
loop_
_entity_poly.entity_id
_entity_poly.type
_entity_poly.pdbx_seq_one_letter_code
_entity_poly.pdbx_strand_id
1 'polypeptide(L)' 'MSLAEIKSAVDTLSRDELAEHAAFIRQRDHAAWGRQIDEDFAENGRLNAVAKEVRADIRAGRLQDLP' A
#
# COMPACT_ATOMS: atom_id res chain seq x y z
N MET A 1 -24.22 -13.30 0.94
CA MET A 1 -23.98 -12.17 1.84
C MET A 1 -23.84 -10.91 1.00
N SER A 2 -24.68 -9.91 1.24
CA SER A 2 -24.68 -8.61 0.58
C SER A 2 -23.78 -7.63 1.33
N LEU A 3 -23.40 -6.52 0.66
CA LEU A 3 -22.66 -5.44 1.31
C LEU A 3 -23.46 -4.84 2.49
N ALA A 4 -24.79 -4.78 2.38
CA ALA A 4 -25.65 -4.29 3.46
C ALA A 4 -25.58 -5.21 4.69
N GLU A 5 -25.65 -6.53 4.49
CA GLU A 5 -25.52 -7.51 5.57
C GLU A 5 -24.15 -7.44 6.25
N ILE A 6 -23.07 -7.23 5.50
CA ILE A 6 -21.72 -7.07 6.07
C ILE A 6 -21.63 -5.78 6.90
N LYS A 7 -22.18 -4.66 6.41
CA LYS A 7 -22.20 -3.40 7.17
C LYS A 7 -22.96 -3.54 8.48
N SER A 8 -24.15 -4.14 8.44
CA SER A 8 -24.91 -4.42 9.66
C SER A 8 -24.14 -5.32 10.64
N ALA A 9 -23.40 -6.31 10.15
CA ALA A 9 -22.57 -7.15 11.02
C ALA A 9 -21.41 -6.35 11.65
N VAL A 10 -20.75 -5.48 10.88
CA VAL A 10 -19.68 -4.59 11.39
C VAL A 10 -20.21 -3.66 12.48
N ASP A 11 -21.43 -3.13 12.33
CA ASP A 11 -22.06 -2.26 13.34
C ASP A 11 -22.33 -2.97 14.67
N THR A 12 -22.37 -4.30 14.69
CA THR A 12 -22.59 -5.10 15.91
C THR A 12 -21.31 -5.49 16.64
N LEU A 13 -20.14 -5.20 16.07
CA LEU A 13 -18.86 -5.56 16.67
C LEU A 13 -18.58 -4.75 17.94
N SER A 14 -18.00 -5.40 18.93
CA SER A 14 -17.35 -4.71 20.04
C SER A 14 -16.16 -3.87 19.54
N ARG A 15 -15.66 -2.96 20.39
CA ARG A 15 -14.51 -2.12 20.05
C ARG A 15 -13.26 -2.95 19.69
N ASP A 16 -13.05 -4.07 20.39
CA ASP A 16 -11.86 -4.91 20.18
C ASP A 16 -11.99 -5.72 18.88
N GLU A 17 -13.17 -6.29 18.62
CA GLU A 17 -13.46 -6.99 17.35
C GLU A 17 -13.40 -6.04 16.15
N LEU A 18 -13.88 -4.80 16.30
CA LEU A 18 -13.76 -3.78 15.26
C LEU A 18 -12.29 -3.41 15.00
N ALA A 19 -11.46 -3.34 16.03
CA ALA A 19 -10.03 -3.08 15.89
C ALA A 19 -9.31 -4.23 15.17
N GLU A 20 -9.65 -5.47 15.48
CA GLU A 20 -9.14 -6.66 14.78
C GLU A 20 -9.59 -6.67 13.32
N HIS A 21 -10.86 -6.40 13.04
CA HIS A 21 -11.39 -6.32 11.69
C HIS A 21 -10.68 -5.22 10.87
N ALA A 22 -10.47 -4.05 11.47
CA ALA A 22 -9.72 -2.97 10.83
C ALA A 22 -8.26 -3.36 10.54
N ALA A 23 -7.61 -4.11 11.43
CA ALA A 23 -6.26 -4.62 11.20
C ALA A 23 -6.21 -5.61 10.03
N PHE A 24 -7.19 -6.52 9.94
CA PHE A 24 -7.33 -7.44 8.82
C PHE A 24 -7.49 -6.71 7.46
N ILE A 25 -8.37 -5.71 7.40
CA ILE A 25 -8.56 -4.91 6.17
C ILE A 25 -7.27 -4.18 5.80
N ARG A 26 -6.60 -3.53 6.77
CA ARG A 26 -5.30 -2.89 6.51
C ARG A 26 -4.27 -3.87 5.97
N GLN A 27 -4.16 -5.08 6.53
CA GLN A 27 -3.21 -6.07 6.05
C GLN A 27 -3.50 -6.47 4.59
N ARG A 28 -4.78 -6.67 4.26
CA ARG A 28 -5.21 -6.99 2.90
C ARG A 28 -4.92 -5.86 1.92
N ASP A 29 -5.21 -4.61 2.31
CA ASP A 29 -4.96 -3.44 1.48
C ASP A 29 -3.46 -3.21 1.30
N HIS A 30 -2.66 -3.32 2.36
CA HIS A 30 -1.20 -3.27 2.29
C HIS A 30 -0.65 -4.34 1.32
N ALA A 31 -1.19 -5.55 1.31
CA ALA A 31 -0.76 -6.59 0.37
C ALA A 31 -1.11 -6.23 -1.08
N ALA A 32 -2.25 -5.56 -1.32
CA ALA A 32 -2.60 -5.05 -2.65
C ALA A 32 -1.70 -3.90 -3.08
N TRP A 33 -1.45 -2.95 -2.17
CA TRP A 33 -0.53 -1.83 -2.40
C TRP A 33 0.90 -2.32 -2.66
N GLY A 34 1.39 -3.32 -1.92
CA GLY A 34 2.70 -3.91 -2.14
C GLY A 34 2.84 -4.50 -3.55
N ARG A 35 1.87 -5.29 -3.99
CA ARG A 35 1.85 -5.82 -5.37
C ARG A 35 1.83 -4.71 -6.41
N GLN A 36 1.02 -3.68 -6.20
CA GLN A 36 0.94 -2.55 -7.13
C GLN A 36 2.26 -1.77 -7.19
N ILE A 37 2.95 -1.56 -6.06
CA ILE A 37 4.27 -0.94 -6.03
C ILE A 37 5.27 -1.78 -6.80
N ASP A 38 5.29 -3.10 -6.58
CA ASP A 38 6.20 -4.00 -7.30
C ASP A 38 5.96 -3.96 -8.82
N GLU A 39 4.69 -3.99 -9.26
CA GLU A 39 4.30 -3.85 -10.67
C GLU A 39 4.69 -2.48 -11.24
N ASP A 40 4.47 -1.41 -10.48
CA ASP A 40 4.77 -0.05 -10.89
C ASP A 40 6.26 0.18 -11.10
N PHE A 41 7.12 -0.42 -10.26
CA PHE A 41 8.58 -0.30 -10.32
C PHE A 41 9.28 -1.40 -11.12
N ALA A 42 8.54 -2.37 -11.68
CA ALA A 42 9.07 -3.40 -12.56
C ALA A 42 9.71 -2.81 -13.83
N GLU A 43 10.45 -3.61 -14.60
CA GLU A 43 11.20 -3.12 -15.77
C GLU A 43 10.32 -2.45 -16.84
N ASN A 44 9.10 -2.92 -17.04
CA ASN A 44 8.08 -2.30 -17.90
C ASN A 44 7.00 -1.53 -17.11
N GLY A 45 7.19 -1.39 -15.80
CA GLY A 45 6.28 -0.71 -14.90
C GLY A 45 6.25 0.80 -15.14
N ARG A 46 5.11 1.42 -14.81
CA ARG A 46 4.86 2.84 -15.09
C ARG A 46 5.83 3.81 -14.38
N LEU A 47 6.46 3.38 -13.28
CA LEU A 47 7.42 4.15 -12.50
C LEU A 47 8.88 3.73 -12.73
N ASN A 48 9.18 2.84 -13.68
CA ASN A 48 10.56 2.47 -13.99
C ASN A 48 11.42 3.68 -14.40
N ALA A 49 10.83 4.65 -15.11
CA ALA A 49 11.52 5.88 -15.49
C ALA A 49 12.01 6.66 -14.26
N VAL A 50 11.15 6.82 -13.25
CA VAL A 50 11.50 7.47 -11.98
C VAL A 50 12.60 6.67 -11.27
N ALA A 51 12.49 5.34 -11.26
CA ALA A 51 13.51 4.47 -10.67
C ALA A 51 14.88 4.61 -11.35
N LYS A 52 14.91 4.85 -12.66
CA LYS A 52 16.15 5.10 -13.42
C LYS A 52 16.73 6.47 -13.12
N GLU A 53 15.88 7.49 -13.00
CA GLU A 53 16.25 8.86 -12.63
C GLU A 53 16.90 8.88 -11.25
N VAL A 54 16.24 8.31 -10.24
CA VAL A 54 16.79 8.23 -8.86
C VAL A 54 18.15 7.53 -8.84
N ARG A 55 18.31 6.41 -9.58
CA ARG A 55 19.61 5.74 -9.69
C ARG A 55 20.68 6.61 -10.37
N ALA A 56 20.29 7.47 -11.32
CA ALA A 56 21.20 8.41 -11.95
C ALA A 56 21.60 9.53 -10.97
N ASP A 57 20.67 10.04 -10.17
CA ASP A 57 20.93 11.03 -9.13
C ASP A 57 21.87 10.49 -8.04
N ILE A 58 21.68 9.25 -7.60
CA ILE A 58 22.59 8.56 -6.68
C ILE A 58 24.01 8.53 -7.25
N ARG A 59 24.16 8.07 -8.50
CA ARG A 59 25.48 8.00 -9.16
C ARG A 59 26.13 9.37 -9.33
N ALA A 60 25.33 10.41 -9.47
CA ALA A 60 25.80 11.78 -9.62
C ALA A 60 26.00 12.52 -8.29
N GLY A 61 25.73 11.88 -7.14
CA GLY A 61 25.85 12.52 -5.83
C GLY A 61 24.87 13.66 -5.61
N ARG A 62 23.69 13.62 -6.23
CA ARG A 62 22.66 14.68 -6.15
C ARG A 62 21.66 14.51 -5.00
N LEU A 63 21.73 13.40 -4.27
CA LEU A 63 20.85 13.18 -3.11
C LEU A 63 21.40 13.88 -1.87
N GLN A 64 20.48 14.33 -1.01
CA GLN A 64 20.77 14.87 0.31
C GLN A 64 19.95 14.10 1.34
N ASP A 65 20.42 14.10 2.59
CA ASP A 65 19.66 13.52 3.69
C ASP A 65 18.34 14.28 3.91
N LEU A 66 17.34 13.57 4.42
CA LEU A 66 16.10 14.19 4.86
C LEU A 66 16.39 15.12 6.06
N PRO A 67 15.74 16.29 6.16
CA PRO A 67 15.93 17.23 7.27
C PRO A 67 15.68 16.63 8.65
#